data_AF-A0A2E3UQJ1-F1
#
_entry.id   AF-A0A2E3UQJ1-F1
#
_cell.length_a   1.000
_cell.length_b   1.000
_cell.length_c   1.000
_cell.angle_alpha   90.00
_cell.angle_beta   90.00
_cell.angle_gamma   90.00
#
_symmetry.space_group_name_H-M   'P 1'
#
loop_
_entity.id
_entity.type
_entity.pdbx_description
1 polymer ?
#
loop_
_entity_poly.entity_id
_entity_poly.type
_entity_poly.pdbx_seq_one_letter_code
_entity_poly.pdbx_strand_id
1 'polypeptide(L)'
;MRTICVLIILMIPTLISAQSRDSWNCASIDLNGYNWNGSTWERQAFATRSWRFTFAGNTSRQTINGQRVDFNCNTDEIIKQCSYHGLYFIFNTETGQGALADLFGVAINPDENQQAFVELVQCTRI
;
A
#
# COMPACT_ATOMS: atom_id res chain seq x y z
N MET A 1 -7.84 53.97 -14.03
CA MET A 1 -7.96 53.17 -12.78
C MET A 1 -8.95 52.00 -12.94
N ARG A 2 -8.79 51.15 -13.97
CA ARG A 2 -9.71 50.01 -14.20
C ARG A 2 -8.99 48.76 -14.71
N THR A 3 -7.78 48.93 -15.25
CA THR A 3 -6.93 47.85 -15.78
C THR A 3 -5.92 47.28 -14.79
N ILE A 4 -5.63 47.97 -13.67
CA ILE A 4 -4.61 47.53 -12.71
C ILE A 4 -5.15 46.45 -11.75
N CYS A 5 -6.46 46.41 -11.49
CA CYS A 5 -7.06 45.44 -10.57
C CYS A 5 -7.16 44.01 -11.14
N VAL A 6 -7.06 43.84 -12.46
CA VAL A 6 -7.22 42.51 -13.11
C VAL A 6 -5.93 41.68 -13.03
N LEU A 7 -4.77 42.31 -12.89
CA LEU A 7 -3.47 41.62 -12.84
C LEU A 7 -3.13 41.04 -11.45
N ILE A 8 -3.77 41.52 -10.38
CA ILE A 8 -3.50 41.06 -9.01
C ILE A 8 -4.18 39.70 -8.73
N ILE A 9 -5.26 39.36 -9.44
CA ILE A 9 -5.99 38.10 -9.27
C ILE A 9 -5.24 36.90 -9.91
N LEU A 10 -4.29 37.16 -10.82
CA LEU A 10 -3.49 36.13 -11.50
C LEU A 10 -2.29 35.62 -10.69
N MET A 11 -2.00 36.21 -9.53
CA MET A 11 -0.95 35.76 -8.61
C MET A 11 -1.51 35.14 -7.33
N ILE A 12 -2.65 34.46 -7.42
CA ILE A 12 -2.97 33.45 -6.40
C ILE A 12 -2.16 32.22 -6.81
N PRO A 13 -1.00 31.92 -6.20
CA PRO A 13 -0.41 30.61 -6.39
C PRO A 13 -1.48 29.63 -5.94
N THR A 14 -1.95 28.80 -6.86
CA THR A 14 -2.72 27.62 -6.50
C THR A 14 -1.79 26.79 -5.64
N LEU A 15 -1.91 26.96 -4.32
CA LEU A 15 -1.35 26.07 -3.31
C LEU A 15 -2.11 24.75 -3.45
N ILE A 16 -1.90 24.06 -4.56
CA ILE A 16 -2.09 22.63 -4.64
C ILE A 16 -1.03 22.12 -3.70
N SER A 17 -1.43 21.84 -2.44
CA SER A 17 -0.60 21.10 -1.51
C SER A 17 -0.20 19.83 -2.24
N ALA A 18 1.04 19.78 -2.71
CA ALA A 18 1.60 18.58 -3.30
C ALA A 18 1.58 17.55 -2.18
N GLN A 19 0.61 16.63 -2.19
CA GLN A 19 0.58 15.54 -1.21
C GLN A 19 1.95 14.88 -1.24
N SER A 20 2.62 14.86 -0.07
CA SER A 20 3.96 14.31 0.03
C SER A 20 3.93 12.87 -0.45
N ARG A 21 4.57 12.60 -1.59
CA ARG A 21 4.77 11.24 -2.06
C ARG A 21 5.93 10.66 -1.31
N ASP A 22 5.65 9.64 -0.52
CA ASP A 22 6.68 8.97 0.27
C ASP A 22 6.84 7.53 -0.20
N SER A 23 8.04 7.19 -0.68
CA SER A 23 8.29 5.89 -1.30
C SER A 23 9.21 5.03 -0.45
N TRP A 24 8.91 3.74 -0.43
CA TRP A 24 9.53 2.76 0.44
C TRP A 24 9.81 1.49 -0.35
N ASN A 25 11.02 0.95 -0.22
CA ASN A 25 11.33 -0.41 -0.63
C ASN A 25 11.15 -1.33 0.57
N CYS A 26 10.32 -2.35 0.44
CA CYS A 26 9.98 -3.31 1.48
C CYS A 26 10.47 -4.70 1.11
N ALA A 27 10.94 -5.45 2.10
CA ALA A 27 11.32 -6.85 1.97
C ALA A 27 10.62 -7.69 3.06
N SER A 28 10.14 -8.88 2.72
CA SER A 28 9.63 -9.82 3.70
C SER A 28 10.72 -10.21 4.69
N ILE A 29 10.40 -10.16 5.97
CA ILE A 29 11.18 -10.77 7.06
C ILE A 29 10.64 -12.16 7.34
N ASP A 30 9.32 -12.27 7.44
CA ASP A 30 8.60 -13.51 7.70
C ASP A 30 7.29 -13.51 6.94
N LEU A 31 6.88 -14.68 6.46
CA LEU A 31 5.66 -14.84 5.68
C LEU A 31 5.06 -16.20 5.97
N ASN A 32 3.84 -16.17 6.51
CA ASN A 32 3.09 -17.37 6.87
C ASN A 32 1.73 -17.34 6.20
N GLY A 33 1.27 -18.49 5.71
CA GLY A 33 -0.03 -18.56 5.08
C GLY A 33 -0.47 -19.96 4.69
N TYR A 34 -1.56 -19.98 3.93
CA TYR A 34 -2.24 -21.18 3.49
C TYR A 34 -2.55 -21.07 2.00
N ASN A 35 -2.61 -22.22 1.33
CA ASN A 35 -3.02 -22.33 -0.07
C ASN A 35 -4.16 -23.35 -0.20
N TRP A 36 -5.16 -23.04 -1.01
CA TRP A 36 -6.23 -23.94 -1.41
C TRP A 36 -5.73 -24.85 -2.53
N ASN A 37 -5.80 -26.16 -2.31
CA ASN A 37 -5.34 -27.16 -3.30
C ASN A 37 -6.47 -27.66 -4.23
N GLY A 38 -7.65 -27.04 -4.18
CA GLY A 38 -8.87 -27.52 -4.86
C GLY A 38 -9.82 -28.33 -3.96
N SER A 39 -9.41 -28.67 -2.74
CA SER A 39 -10.23 -29.45 -1.80
C SER A 39 -10.06 -29.07 -0.32
N THR A 40 -8.85 -28.68 0.08
CA THR A 40 -8.51 -28.29 1.46
C THR A 40 -7.54 -27.12 1.46
N TRP A 41 -7.56 -26.37 2.57
CA TRP A 41 -6.52 -25.39 2.87
C TRP A 41 -5.34 -26.09 3.52
N GLU A 42 -4.15 -25.88 2.99
CA GLU A 42 -2.91 -26.43 3.51
C GLU A 42 -1.93 -25.31 3.81
N ARG A 43 -1.07 -25.51 4.81
CA ARG A 43 0.00 -24.55 5.10
C ARG A 43 0.96 -24.52 3.91
N GLN A 44 1.24 -23.31 3.42
CA GLN A 44 2.18 -23.09 2.33
C GLN A 44 3.41 -22.36 2.85
N ALA A 45 4.59 -22.84 2.45
CA ALA A 45 5.82 -22.08 2.58
C ALA A 45 5.93 -21.11 1.39
N PHE A 46 6.02 -19.82 1.66
CA PHE A 46 6.18 -18.82 0.60
C PHE A 46 7.64 -18.37 0.55
N ALA A 47 8.10 -18.05 -0.67
CA ALA A 47 9.35 -17.34 -0.82
C ALA A 47 9.21 -15.91 -0.30
N THR A 48 10.23 -15.42 0.38
CA THR A 48 10.34 -14.00 0.73
C THR A 48 10.32 -13.17 -0.55
N ARG A 49 9.64 -12.01 -0.51
CA ARG A 49 9.50 -11.13 -1.65
C ARG A 49 9.88 -9.70 -1.29
N SER A 50 10.21 -8.92 -2.32
CA SER A 50 10.47 -7.49 -2.20
C SER A 50 9.54 -6.71 -3.09
N TRP A 51 9.12 -5.55 -2.60
CA TRP A 51 8.14 -4.72 -3.28
C TRP A 51 8.29 -3.26 -2.89
N ARG A 52 7.68 -2.38 -3.68
CA ARG A 52 7.71 -0.94 -3.43
C ARG A 52 6.34 -0.46 -2.98
N PHE A 53 6.30 0.40 -1.98
CA PHE A 53 5.10 1.17 -1.65
C PHE A 53 5.34 2.66 -1.87
N THR A 54 4.31 3.35 -2.35
CA THR A 54 4.28 4.81 -2.39
C THR A 54 3.03 5.28 -1.67
N PHE A 55 3.19 5.99 -0.55
CA PHE A 55 2.11 6.67 0.15
C PHE A 55 1.80 7.99 -0.56
N ALA A 56 0.52 8.17 -0.94
CA ALA A 56 0.00 9.34 -1.62
C ALA A 56 -1.51 9.50 -1.37
N GLY A 57 -1.95 9.31 -0.12
CA GLY A 57 -3.36 9.35 0.30
C GLY A 57 -4.21 8.35 -0.49
N ASN A 58 -5.27 8.84 -1.13
CA ASN A 58 -6.18 8.05 -1.98
C ASN A 58 -5.52 7.53 -3.28
N THR A 59 -4.28 7.94 -3.56
CA THR A 59 -3.50 7.49 -4.73
C THR A 59 -2.29 6.65 -4.31
N SER A 60 -2.31 6.11 -3.09
CA SER A 60 -1.24 5.23 -2.60
C SER A 60 -1.19 3.95 -3.43
N ARG A 61 0.01 3.39 -3.58
CA ARG A 61 0.24 2.31 -4.53
C ARG A 61 1.31 1.35 -4.05
N GLN A 62 1.02 0.06 -4.17
CA GLN A 62 2.01 -1.01 -4.12
C GLN A 62 2.48 -1.38 -5.53
N THR A 63 3.75 -1.74 -5.67
CA THR A 63 4.31 -2.29 -6.91
C THR A 63 5.12 -3.54 -6.60
N ILE A 64 4.70 -4.68 -7.16
CA ILE A 64 5.35 -5.99 -7.03
C ILE A 64 5.62 -6.51 -8.44
N ASN A 65 6.88 -6.84 -8.77
CA ASN A 65 7.25 -7.39 -10.09
C ASN A 65 6.67 -6.58 -11.29
N GLY A 66 6.58 -5.26 -11.16
CA GLY A 66 6.02 -4.37 -12.18
C GLY A 66 4.49 -4.26 -12.20
N GLN A 67 3.77 -5.16 -11.52
CA GLN A 67 2.33 -5.04 -11.30
C GLN A 67 2.04 -3.99 -10.25
N ARG A 68 0.97 -3.21 -10.46
CA ARG A 68 0.58 -2.08 -9.62
C ARG A 68 -0.80 -2.33 -9.03
N VAL A 69 -0.90 -2.14 -7.72
CA VAL A 69 -2.16 -2.22 -6.97
C VAL A 69 -2.34 -0.90 -6.23
N ASP A 70 -3.49 -0.26 -6.44
CA ASP A 70 -3.81 0.99 -5.77
C ASP A 70 -4.47 0.71 -4.42
N PHE A 71 -3.92 1.29 -3.36
CA PHE A 71 -4.41 1.15 -1.99
C PHE A 71 -5.09 2.45 -1.55
N ASN A 72 -6.17 2.31 -0.79
CA ASN A 72 -6.72 3.42 -0.03
C ASN A 72 -6.02 3.46 1.33
N CYS A 73 -5.33 4.54 1.64
CA CYS A 73 -4.59 4.72 2.89
C CYS A 73 -5.14 5.88 3.70
N ASN A 74 -5.07 5.76 5.03
CA ASN A 74 -5.25 6.90 5.92
C ASN A 74 -4.19 7.99 5.71
N THR A 75 -4.42 9.15 6.32
CA THR A 75 -3.51 10.31 6.23
C THR A 75 -2.56 10.44 7.42
N ASP A 76 -2.59 9.52 8.38
CA ASP A 76 -1.72 9.54 9.57
C ASP A 76 -0.24 9.47 9.15
N GLU A 77 0.63 10.29 9.74
CA GLU A 77 2.03 10.41 9.33
C GLU A 77 2.90 9.24 9.80
N ILE A 78 2.58 8.66 10.96
CA ILE A 78 3.38 7.65 11.64
C ILE A 78 2.86 6.25 11.32
N ILE A 79 1.56 6.01 11.52
CA ILE A 79 0.93 4.70 11.31
C ILE A 79 0.05 4.74 10.07
N LYS A 80 0.61 4.27 8.95
CA LYS A 80 -0.13 4.11 7.72
C LYS A 80 -0.98 2.85 7.80
N GLN A 81 -2.27 2.99 7.53
CA GLN A 81 -3.22 1.89 7.41
C GLN A 81 -3.82 1.96 6.01
N CYS A 82 -3.61 0.91 5.24
CA CYS A 82 -3.97 0.84 3.84
C CYS A 82 -4.76 -0.43 3.55
N SER A 83 -5.73 -0.34 2.63
CA SER A 83 -6.47 -1.53 2.19
C SER A 83 -6.82 -1.51 0.71
N TYR A 84 -6.92 -2.70 0.12
CA TYR A 84 -7.42 -2.96 -1.22
C TYR A 84 -8.02 -4.37 -1.25
N HIS A 85 -9.31 -4.53 -1.58
CA HIS A 85 -9.94 -5.85 -1.82
C HIS A 85 -9.42 -6.98 -0.89
N GLY A 86 -9.64 -6.90 0.42
CA GLY A 86 -9.22 -7.94 1.37
C GLY A 86 -7.72 -8.01 1.69
N LEU A 87 -6.88 -7.19 1.03
CA LEU A 87 -5.53 -6.88 1.46
C LEU A 87 -5.51 -5.71 2.43
N TYR A 88 -4.75 -5.85 3.51
CA TYR A 88 -4.55 -4.86 4.55
C TYR A 88 -3.07 -4.68 4.83
N PHE A 89 -2.61 -3.44 4.89
CA PHE A 89 -1.23 -3.10 5.21
C PHE A 89 -1.20 -2.08 6.34
N ILE A 90 -0.52 -2.42 7.43
CA ILE A 90 -0.25 -1.51 8.56
C ILE A 90 1.25 -1.29 8.62
N PHE A 91 1.67 -0.03 8.67
CA PHE A 91 3.08 0.33 8.53
C PHE A 91 3.45 1.50 9.42
N ASN A 92 4.57 1.37 10.12
CA ASN A 92 5.16 2.42 10.94
C ASN A 92 6.30 3.10 10.16
N THR A 93 6.11 4.37 9.81
CA THR A 93 7.06 5.16 9.00
C THR A 93 8.32 5.55 9.77
N GLU A 94 8.31 5.55 11.11
CA GLU A 94 9.50 5.86 11.92
C GLU A 94 10.47 4.69 11.99
N THR A 95 9.94 3.46 12.10
CA THR A 95 10.74 2.23 12.24
C THR A 95 10.96 1.51 10.91
N GLY A 96 10.13 1.78 9.90
CA GLY A 96 10.09 1.04 8.66
C GLY A 96 9.52 -0.38 8.82
N GLN A 97 8.94 -0.76 9.96
CA GLN A 97 8.28 -2.05 10.11
C GLN A 97 6.83 -2.01 9.69
N GLY A 98 6.35 -3.09 9.09
CA GLY A 98 4.94 -3.24 8.75
C GLY A 98 4.48 -4.68 8.68
N ALA A 99 3.16 -4.84 8.61
CA ALA A 99 2.50 -6.11 8.42
C ALA A 99 1.49 -6.00 7.26
N LEU A 100 1.59 -6.90 6.29
CA LEU A 100 0.66 -7.05 5.18
C LEU A 100 -0.12 -8.34 5.36
N ALA A 101 -1.44 -8.29 5.29
CA ALA A 101 -2.30 -9.46 5.26
C ALA A 101 -3.07 -9.49 3.95
N ASP A 102 -3.14 -10.64 3.31
CA ASP A 102 -4.07 -10.92 2.21
C ASP A 102 -5.03 -12.01 2.68
N LEU A 103 -6.29 -11.62 2.83
CA LEU A 103 -7.38 -12.49 3.24
C LEU A 103 -8.42 -12.66 2.13
N PHE A 104 -8.15 -12.13 0.93
CA PHE A 104 -9.15 -12.08 -0.15
C PHE A 104 -9.60 -13.49 -0.56
N GLY A 105 -8.65 -14.43 -0.67
CA GLY A 105 -8.94 -15.83 -1.02
C GLY A 105 -9.81 -16.59 -0.02
N VAL A 106 -9.80 -16.19 1.26
CA VAL A 106 -10.63 -16.83 2.30
C VAL A 106 -12.06 -16.29 2.29
N ALA A 107 -12.24 -15.02 1.94
CA ALA A 107 -13.49 -14.31 2.18
C ALA A 107 -14.55 -14.45 1.07
N ILE A 108 -14.15 -14.78 -0.16
CA ILE A 108 -15.05 -14.70 -1.33
C ILE A 108 -15.19 -16.05 -2.03
N ASN A 109 -14.10 -16.59 -2.57
CA ASN A 109 -14.10 -17.83 -3.33
C ASN A 109 -12.67 -18.41 -3.42
N PRO A 110 -12.41 -19.58 -2.83
CA PRO A 110 -11.08 -20.19 -2.84
C PRO A 110 -10.63 -20.60 -4.26
N ASP A 111 -11.54 -20.73 -5.23
CA ASP A 111 -11.20 -21.09 -6.61
C ASP A 111 -10.67 -19.90 -7.43
N GLU A 112 -10.96 -18.67 -7.02
CA GLU A 112 -10.51 -17.43 -7.69
C GLU A 112 -9.21 -16.86 -7.09
N ASN A 113 -9.03 -17.02 -5.77
CA ASN A 113 -7.77 -16.72 -5.12
C ASN A 113 -7.45 -17.83 -4.11
N GLN A 114 -6.45 -18.61 -4.45
CA GLN A 114 -6.10 -19.83 -3.72
C GLN A 114 -5.21 -19.54 -2.51
N GLN A 115 -4.94 -18.29 -2.14
CA GLN A 115 -3.95 -17.96 -1.10
C GLN A 115 -4.51 -17.04 -0.02
N ALA A 116 -3.98 -17.25 1.19
CA ALA A 116 -4.19 -16.39 2.34
C ALA A 116 -2.89 -16.30 3.12
N PHE A 117 -2.42 -15.10 3.43
CA PHE A 117 -1.14 -14.95 4.14
C PHE A 117 -1.08 -13.70 5.01
N VAL A 118 -0.15 -13.74 5.95
CA VAL A 118 0.33 -12.57 6.69
C VAL A 118 1.85 -12.50 6.51
N GLU A 119 2.34 -11.30 6.23
CA GLU A 119 3.72 -10.99 5.92
C GLU A 119 4.20 -9.88 6.87
N LEU A 120 5.27 -10.15 7.61
CA LEU A 120 6.04 -9.14 8.32
C LEU A 120 7.09 -8.56 7.37
N VAL A 121 7.18 -7.24 7.28
CA VAL A 121 8.11 -6.56 6.37
C VAL A 121 9.00 -5.56 7.10
N GLN A 122 10.21 -5.39 6.56
CA GLN A 122 11.07 -4.26 6.83
C GLN A 122 11.19 -3.42 5.57
N CYS A 123 10.95 -2.13 5.70
CA CYS A 123 11.04 -1.17 4.62
C CYS A 123 12.11 -0.12 4.90
N THR A 124 12.69 0.39 3.81
CA THR A 124 13.64 1.51 3.79
C THR A 124 13.13 2.58 2.84
N ARG A 125 13.19 3.83 3.28
CA ARG A 125 12.79 4.99 2.50
C ARG A 125 13.69 5.17 1.27
N ILE A 126 13.13 5.66 0.16
CA ILE A 126 13.83 5.94 -1.11
C ILE A 126 13.49 7.31 -1.69
#